data_AF-X1I1P2-F1
#
_entry.id   AF-X1I1P2-F1
#
_cell.length_a   1.000
_cell.length_b   1.000
_cell.length_c   1.000
_cell.angle_alpha   90.00
_cell.angle_beta   90.00
_cell.angle_gamma   90.00
#
_symmetry.space_group_name_H-M   'P 1'
#
loop_
_entity.id
_entity.type
_entity.pdbx_description
1 polymer ?
#
loop_
_entity_poly.entity_id
_entity_poly.type
_entity_poly.pdbx_seq_one_letter_code
_entity_poly.pdbx_strand_id
1 'polypeptide(L)'
;VKPAEVQPKEAVTISVSIANIGGMEGSYTAVLKIKGVKEVEKRVTLAAGSTEMWLLLVDREEVGSYSVTVDGLSGSFAVVAPPAPPPPAPPEVKPPVVPPIKPAINWPVLGGVIGVVIAVGLLIFFVVRRRAYQALIHPNG
;
A
#
# COMPACT_ATOMS: atom_id res chain seq x y z
N VAL A 1 -11.77 23.99 -17.98
CA VAL A 1 -11.59 23.79 -16.52
C VAL A 1 -11.04 22.39 -16.33
N LYS A 2 -9.85 22.25 -15.72
CA LYS A 2 -9.23 20.95 -15.47
C LYS A 2 -8.42 20.97 -14.16
N PRO A 3 -8.43 19.88 -13.38
CA PRO A 3 -9.29 18.70 -13.53
C PRO A 3 -10.77 19.02 -13.22
N ALA A 4 -11.67 18.08 -13.53
CA ALA A 4 -13.10 18.25 -13.29
C ALA A 4 -13.50 17.92 -11.83
N GLU A 5 -12.68 17.14 -11.13
CA GLU A 5 -12.84 16.79 -9.72
C GLU A 5 -11.51 16.96 -9.00
N VAL A 6 -11.58 17.49 -7.78
CA VAL A 6 -10.43 17.75 -6.90
C VAL A 6 -10.81 17.52 -5.44
N GLN A 7 -9.82 17.24 -4.59
CA GLN A 7 -10.01 17.27 -3.14
C GLN A 7 -9.98 18.72 -2.60
N PRO A 8 -10.41 18.97 -1.36
CA PRO A 8 -10.28 20.28 -0.74
C PRO A 8 -8.85 20.83 -0.84
N LYS A 9 -8.74 22.12 -1.20
CA LYS A 9 -7.47 22.87 -1.34
C LYS A 9 -6.57 22.42 -2.49
N GLU A 10 -7.00 21.48 -3.33
CA GLU A 10 -6.30 21.17 -4.58
C GLU A 10 -6.63 22.21 -5.67
N ALA A 11 -5.63 22.53 -6.48
CA ALA A 11 -5.74 23.56 -7.50
C ALA A 11 -6.44 23.06 -8.78
N VAL A 12 -7.34 23.89 -9.29
CA VAL A 12 -8.01 23.73 -10.58
C VAL A 12 -7.55 24.83 -11.53
N THR A 13 -7.16 24.43 -12.74
CA THR A 13 -6.78 25.35 -13.81
C THR A 13 -7.99 25.70 -14.66
N ILE A 14 -8.28 27.00 -14.72
CA ILE A 14 -9.25 27.59 -15.64
C ILE A 14 -8.46 28.29 -16.75
N SER A 15 -8.72 27.89 -17.99
CA SER A 15 -8.08 28.44 -19.19
C SER A 15 -9.13 29.17 -20.03
N VAL A 16 -8.87 30.44 -20.31
CA VAL A 16 -9.72 31.29 -21.17
C VAL A 16 -8.88 31.77 -22.35
N SER A 17 -9.35 31.54 -23.56
CA SER A 17 -8.72 32.07 -24.78
C SER A 17 -9.51 33.29 -25.25
N ILE A 18 -8.82 34.43 -25.39
CA ILE A 18 -9.40 35.69 -25.84
C ILE A 18 -8.75 36.04 -27.17
N ALA A 19 -9.55 36.11 -28.23
CA ALA A 19 -9.08 36.37 -29.60
C ALA A 19 -9.70 37.66 -30.15
N ASN A 20 -8.87 38.52 -30.72
CA ASN A 20 -9.35 39.66 -31.51
C ASN A 20 -9.50 39.23 -32.98
N ILE A 21 -10.73 38.97 -33.40
CA ILE A 21 -11.08 38.59 -34.78
C ILE A 21 -11.34 39.81 -35.69
N GLY A 22 -11.18 41.03 -35.16
CA GLY A 22 -11.32 42.28 -35.92
C GLY A 22 -10.06 42.66 -36.68
N GLY A 23 -10.18 43.68 -37.54
CA GLY A 23 -9.09 44.21 -38.36
C GLY A 23 -8.25 45.31 -37.71
N MET A 24 -8.51 45.66 -36.45
CA MET A 24 -7.82 46.71 -35.70
C MET A 24 -7.52 46.26 -34.28
N GLU A 25 -6.58 46.94 -33.61
CA GLU A 25 -6.34 46.75 -32.18
C GLU A 25 -7.60 47.07 -31.37
N GLY A 26 -7.84 46.29 -30.31
CA GLY A 26 -8.95 46.50 -29.39
C GLY A 26 -8.63 46.05 -27.97
N SER A 27 -9.35 46.61 -27.01
CA SER A 27 -9.30 46.19 -25.61
C SER A 27 -10.59 45.50 -25.21
N TYR A 28 -10.48 44.46 -24.40
CA TYR A 28 -11.61 43.70 -23.86
C TYR A 28 -11.38 43.40 -22.37
N THR A 29 -12.44 43.42 -21.57
CA THR A 29 -12.39 43.06 -20.15
C THR A 29 -13.16 41.75 -19.94
N ALA A 30 -12.44 40.66 -19.72
CA ALA A 30 -13.02 39.37 -19.40
C ALA A 30 -13.35 39.31 -17.90
N VAL A 31 -14.58 38.93 -17.56
CA VAL A 31 -15.02 38.75 -16.17
C VAL A 31 -15.31 37.28 -15.92
N LEU A 32 -14.57 36.67 -14.99
CA LEU A 32 -14.78 35.30 -14.57
C LEU A 32 -15.63 35.27 -13.30
N LYS A 33 -16.69 34.46 -13.34
CA LYS A 33 -17.58 34.24 -12.20
C LYS A 33 -17.57 32.78 -11.79
N ILE A 34 -17.56 32.54 -10.48
CA ILE A 34 -17.76 31.21 -9.89
C ILE A 34 -19.06 31.23 -9.10
N LYS A 35 -19.93 30.23 -9.32
CA LYS A 35 -21.29 30.17 -8.74
C LYS A 35 -22.09 31.46 -9.00
N GLY A 36 -21.89 32.08 -10.16
CA GLY A 36 -22.54 33.33 -10.56
C GLY A 36 -21.97 34.61 -9.92
N VAL A 37 -21.02 34.50 -8.99
CA VAL A 37 -20.37 35.64 -8.33
C VAL A 37 -19.07 35.98 -9.04
N LYS A 38 -18.80 37.28 -9.27
CA LYS A 38 -17.54 37.76 -9.85
C LYS A 38 -16.38 37.40 -8.92
N GLU A 39 -15.42 36.64 -9.44
CA GLU A 39 -14.20 36.27 -8.73
C GLU A 39 -13.03 37.16 -9.15
N VAL A 40 -12.84 37.32 -10.47
CA VAL A 40 -11.72 38.07 -11.02
C VAL A 40 -12.09 38.61 -12.39
N GLU A 41 -11.45 39.70 -12.79
CA GLU A 41 -11.52 40.22 -14.15
C GLU A 41 -10.13 40.54 -14.67
N LYS A 42 -9.97 40.47 -15.99
CA LYS A 42 -8.73 40.81 -16.67
C LYS A 42 -9.04 41.65 -17.90
N ARG A 43 -8.42 42.83 -17.98
CA ARG A 43 -8.38 43.64 -19.20
C ARG A 43 -7.21 43.18 -20.06
N VAL A 44 -7.48 42.92 -21.34
CA VAL A 44 -6.49 42.59 -22.36
C VAL A 44 -6.60 43.57 -23.52
N THR A 45 -5.47 43.92 -24.12
CA THR A 45 -5.41 44.73 -25.35
C THR A 45 -4.69 43.89 -26.40
N LEU A 46 -5.35 43.63 -27.52
CA LEU A 46 -4.88 42.71 -28.55
C LEU A 46 -4.87 43.40 -29.91
N ALA A 47 -3.75 43.28 -30.62
CA ALA A 47 -3.66 43.63 -32.03
C ALA A 47 -4.65 42.81 -32.87
N ALA A 48 -4.90 43.25 -34.10
CA ALA A 48 -5.75 42.55 -35.06
C ALA A 48 -5.27 41.10 -35.28
N GLY A 49 -6.16 40.12 -35.17
CA GLY A 49 -5.86 38.70 -35.34
C GLY A 49 -5.13 38.02 -34.17
N SER A 50 -4.74 38.77 -33.13
CA SER A 50 -4.00 38.21 -32.00
C SER A 50 -4.92 37.47 -31.02
N THR A 51 -4.36 36.45 -30.36
CA THR A 51 -5.02 35.68 -29.30
C THR A 51 -4.14 35.65 -28.06
N GLU A 52 -4.75 35.82 -26.88
CA GLU A 52 -4.08 35.65 -25.59
C GLU A 52 -4.77 34.56 -24.78
N MET A 53 -3.97 33.75 -24.09
CA MET A 53 -4.45 32.74 -23.16
C MET A 53 -4.31 33.24 -21.72
N TRP A 54 -5.43 33.32 -21.01
CA TRP A 54 -5.47 33.63 -19.58
C TRP A 54 -5.64 32.33 -18.78
N LEU A 55 -4.64 32.02 -17.95
CA LEU A 55 -4.64 30.90 -17.02
C LEU A 55 -4.90 31.42 -15.61
N LEU A 56 -5.84 30.78 -14.91
CA LEU A 56 -6.18 31.06 -13.52
C LEU A 56 -6.15 29.75 -12.73
N LEU A 57 -5.46 29.78 -11.59
CA LEU A 57 -5.49 28.70 -10.60
C LEU A 57 -6.46 29.06 -9.48
N VAL A 58 -7.38 28.15 -9.18
CA VAL A 58 -8.37 28.30 -8.11
C VAL A 58 -8.41 27.02 -7.30
N ASP A 59 -8.37 27.13 -5.98
CA ASP A 59 -8.66 26.05 -5.04
C ASP A 59 -9.90 26.37 -4.21
N ARG A 60 -10.54 25.33 -3.67
CA ARG A 60 -11.72 25.45 -2.82
C ARG A 60 -11.65 24.41 -1.70
N GLU A 61 -12.01 24.82 -0.50
CA GLU A 61 -12.03 23.94 0.68
C GLU A 61 -13.37 23.23 0.85
N GLU A 62 -14.47 23.90 0.52
CA GLU A 62 -15.81 23.34 0.68
C GLU A 62 -16.13 22.32 -0.41
N VAL A 63 -16.69 21.18 -0.01
CA VAL A 63 -17.20 20.16 -0.93
C VAL A 63 -18.41 20.71 -1.67
N GLY A 64 -18.46 20.49 -2.99
CA GLY A 64 -19.58 20.91 -3.81
C GLY A 64 -19.20 21.15 -5.28
N SER A 65 -20.22 21.48 -6.08
CA SER A 65 -20.05 21.83 -7.48
C SER A 65 -19.87 23.35 -7.66
N TYR A 66 -18.92 23.73 -8.50
CA TYR A 66 -18.55 25.11 -8.79
C TYR A 66 -18.70 25.37 -10.28
N SER A 67 -19.77 26.08 -10.66
CA SER A 67 -19.94 26.57 -12.03
C SER A 67 -19.01 27.75 -12.30
N VAL A 68 -18.31 27.71 -13.41
CA VAL A 68 -17.41 28.76 -13.90
C VAL A 68 -18.04 29.37 -15.13
N THR A 69 -18.17 30.70 -15.17
CA THR A 69 -18.71 31.40 -16.34
C THR A 69 -17.84 32.58 -16.74
N VAL A 70 -17.65 32.76 -18.05
CA VAL A 70 -16.93 33.89 -18.66
C VAL A 70 -17.70 34.27 -19.92
N ASP A 71 -18.30 35.47 -19.94
CA ASP A 71 -19.01 36.02 -21.11
C ASP A 71 -19.97 35.03 -21.81
N GLY A 72 -20.78 34.32 -21.03
CA GLY A 72 -21.74 33.32 -21.52
C GLY A 72 -21.17 31.92 -21.76
N LEU A 73 -19.84 31.76 -21.83
CA LEU A 73 -19.20 30.45 -21.81
C LEU A 73 -19.28 29.86 -20.39
N SER A 74 -19.52 28.55 -20.30
CA SER A 74 -19.66 27.83 -19.04
C SER A 74 -18.76 26.60 -18.96
N GLY A 75 -18.23 26.33 -17.77
CA GLY A 75 -17.62 25.07 -17.37
C GLY A 75 -17.87 24.82 -15.89
N SER A 76 -17.36 23.72 -15.34
CA SER A 76 -17.49 23.43 -13.91
C SER A 76 -16.38 22.52 -13.41
N PHE A 77 -16.18 22.53 -12.10
CA PHE A 77 -15.44 21.50 -11.37
C PHE A 77 -16.16 21.17 -10.06
N ALA A 78 -15.87 20.01 -9.48
CA ALA A 78 -16.39 19.59 -8.19
C ALA A 78 -15.25 19.41 -7.20
N VAL A 79 -15.46 19.88 -5.97
CA VAL A 79 -14.65 19.50 -4.81
C VAL A 79 -15.34 18.31 -4.17
N VAL A 80 -14.64 17.18 -4.10
CA VAL A 80 -15.16 15.94 -3.53
C VAL A 80 -14.46 15.62 -2.22
N ALA A 81 -15.20 15.07 -1.26
CA ALA A 81 -14.60 14.66 0.00
C ALA A 81 -13.51 13.60 -0.24
N PRO A 82 -12.39 13.63 0.51
CA PRO A 82 -11.42 12.55 0.47
C PRO A 82 -12.10 11.21 0.78
N PRO A 83 -11.63 10.11 0.18
CA PRO A 83 -12.13 8.78 0.53
C PRO A 83 -11.98 8.55 2.03
N ALA A 84 -12.97 7.88 2.63
CA ALA A 84 -12.90 7.51 4.03
C ALA A 84 -11.60 6.72 4.29
N PRO A 85 -10.93 6.96 5.44
CA PRO A 85 -9.80 6.13 5.80
C PRO A 85 -10.26 4.67 5.85
N PRO A 86 -9.39 3.71 5.45
CA PRO A 86 -9.72 2.31 5.60
C PRO A 86 -10.11 2.02 7.05
N PRO A 87 -11.05 1.08 7.30
CA PRO A 87 -11.37 0.65 8.65
C PRO A 87 -10.06 0.34 9.41
N PRO A 88 -9.98 0.64 10.72
CA PRO A 88 -8.85 0.18 11.52
C PRO A 88 -8.69 -1.32 11.27
N ALA A 89 -7.46 -1.74 10.94
CA ALA A 89 -7.17 -3.17 10.93
C ALA A 89 -7.67 -3.74 12.27
N PRO A 90 -8.38 -4.89 12.28
CA PRO A 90 -8.62 -5.60 13.52
C PRO A 90 -7.33 -5.64 14.32
N PRO A 91 -7.36 -5.45 15.65
CA PRO A 91 -6.14 -5.49 16.46
C PRO A 91 -5.35 -6.71 16.04
N GLU A 92 -4.12 -6.48 15.58
CA GLU A 92 -3.26 -7.50 15.01
C GLU A 92 -3.20 -8.63 16.04
N VAL A 93 -3.89 -9.73 15.78
CA VAL A 93 -3.72 -10.95 16.55
C VAL A 93 -2.33 -11.41 16.17
N LYS A 94 -1.33 -10.95 16.93
CA LYS A 94 0.00 -11.51 16.89
C LYS A 94 -0.22 -13.02 16.92
N PRO A 95 0.19 -13.77 15.89
CA PRO A 95 0.17 -15.22 15.99
C PRO A 95 0.85 -15.56 17.32
N PRO A 96 0.27 -16.44 18.15
CA PRO A 96 0.96 -16.87 19.35
C PRO A 96 2.35 -17.31 18.90
N VAL A 97 3.38 -16.65 19.43
CA VAL A 97 4.76 -17.09 19.23
C VAL A 97 4.76 -18.52 19.75
N VAL A 98 4.73 -19.49 18.84
CA VAL A 98 4.79 -20.90 19.21
C VAL A 98 6.17 -21.05 19.82
N PRO A 99 6.29 -21.32 21.13
CA PRO A 99 7.61 -21.54 21.71
C PRO A 99 8.24 -22.72 20.94
N PRO A 100 9.53 -22.64 20.58
CA PRO A 100 10.19 -23.76 19.93
C PRO A 100 10.00 -24.99 20.82
N ILE A 101 9.38 -26.03 20.24
CA ILE A 101 9.16 -27.31 20.92
C ILE A 101 10.56 -27.85 21.24
N LYS A 102 10.96 -27.77 22.51
CA LYS A 102 12.17 -28.44 22.98
C LYS A 102 11.91 -29.95 22.88
N PRO A 103 12.69 -30.73 22.12
CA PRO A 103 12.53 -32.17 22.10
C PRO A 103 12.69 -32.71 23.53
N ALA A 104 11.65 -33.37 24.05
CA ALA A 104 11.60 -33.91 25.41
C ALA A 104 12.20 -35.32 25.53
N ILE A 105 13.11 -35.68 24.64
CA ILE A 105 13.81 -36.97 24.72
C ILE A 105 15.14 -36.71 25.43
N ASN A 106 15.48 -37.58 26.39
CA ASN A 106 16.68 -37.47 27.21
C ASN A 106 17.72 -38.47 26.66
N TRP A 107 18.56 -37.99 25.72
CA TRP A 107 19.58 -38.79 25.02
C TRP A 107 20.49 -39.61 25.95
N PRO A 108 20.95 -39.07 27.08
CA PRO A 108 21.70 -39.84 28.08
C PRO A 108 20.98 -41.10 28.58
N VAL A 109 19.66 -41.03 28.76
CA VAL A 109 18.85 -42.16 29.25
C VAL A 109 18.72 -43.23 28.16
N LEU A 110 18.42 -42.81 26.92
CA LEU A 110 18.29 -43.74 25.79
C LEU A 110 19.63 -44.43 25.46
N GLY A 111 20.74 -43.68 25.51
CA GLY A 111 22.09 -44.23 25.30
C GLY A 111 22.52 -45.22 26.38
N GLY A 112 22.18 -44.96 27.66
CA GLY A 112 22.47 -45.87 28.77
C GLY A 112 21.76 -47.22 28.65
N VAL A 113 20.49 -47.22 28.24
CA VAL A 113 19.70 -48.46 28.06
C VAL A 113 20.29 -49.33 26.94
N ILE A 114 20.65 -48.73 25.80
CA ILE A 114 21.26 -49.46 24.69
C ILE A 114 22.60 -50.09 25.10
N GLY A 115 23.43 -49.35 25.86
CA GLY A 115 24.71 -49.86 26.35
C GLY A 115 24.57 -51.07 27.29
N VAL A 116 23.60 -51.05 28.21
CA VAL A 116 23.36 -52.17 29.14
C VAL A 116 22.88 -53.43 28.40
N VAL A 117 21.97 -53.29 27.42
CA VAL A 117 21.47 -54.44 26.64
C VAL A 117 22.61 -55.12 25.87
N ILE A 118 23.50 -54.34 25.25
CA ILE A 118 24.68 -54.87 24.54
C ILE A 118 25.62 -55.59 25.52
N ALA A 119 25.91 -54.98 26.68
CA ALA A 119 26.81 -55.57 27.67
C ALA A 119 26.26 -56.89 28.23
N VAL A 120 24.96 -56.94 28.56
CA VAL A 120 24.29 -58.17 29.04
C VAL A 120 24.26 -59.23 27.94
N GLY A 121 23.94 -58.85 26.69
CA GLY A 121 23.99 -59.76 25.56
C GLY A 121 25.38 -60.37 25.34
N LEU A 122 26.43 -59.54 25.39
CA LEU A 122 27.81 -60.00 25.31
C LEU A 122 28.19 -60.90 26.49
N LEU A 123 27.78 -60.56 27.72
CA LEU A 123 28.01 -61.39 28.91
C LEU A 123 27.37 -62.77 28.76
N ILE A 124 26.09 -62.83 28.36
CA ILE A 124 25.37 -64.09 28.14
C ILE A 124 26.06 -64.89 27.03
N PHE A 125 26.42 -64.24 25.92
CA PHE A 125 27.14 -64.89 24.82
C PHE A 125 28.48 -65.48 25.29
N PHE A 126 29.28 -64.74 26.06
CA PHE A 126 30.55 -65.23 26.59
C PHE A 126 30.37 -66.38 27.58
N VAL A 127 29.33 -66.34 28.43
CA VAL A 127 29.04 -67.43 29.37
C VAL A 127 28.58 -68.70 28.65
N VAL A 128 27.66 -68.58 27.67
CA VAL A 128 27.21 -69.70 26.84
C VAL A 128 28.36 -70.27 26.04
N ARG A 129 29.16 -69.41 25.38
CA ARG A 129 30.33 -69.82 24.62
C ARG A 129 31.36 -70.52 25.50
N ARG A 130 31.63 -70.03 26.72
CA ARG A 130 32.54 -70.69 27.68
C ARG A 130 32.01 -72.07 28.11
N ARG A 131 30.69 -72.20 28.37
CA ARG A 131 30.07 -73.50 28.70
C ARG A 131 30.13 -74.47 27.52
N ALA A 132 29.91 -74.00 26.29
CA ALA A 132 30.04 -74.80 25.08
C ALA A 132 31.47 -75.31 24.87
N TYR A 133 32.50 -74.50 25.17
CA TYR A 133 33.89 -74.97 25.15
C TYR A 133 34.17 -76.03 26.22
N GLN A 134 33.61 -75.91 27.43
CA GLN A 134 33.84 -76.92 28.48
C GLN A 134 33.10 -78.25 28.22
N ALA A 135 31.93 -78.22 27.56
CA ALA A 135 31.23 -79.43 27.12
C ALA A 135 31.95 -80.17 25.96
N LEU A 136 32.87 -79.51 25.25
CA LEU A 136 33.65 -80.09 24.15
C LEU A 136 35.00 -80.71 24.62
N ILE A 137 35.45 -80.41 25.84
CA ILE A 137 36.76 -80.86 26.38
C ILE A 137 36.60 -82.03 27.38
N HIS A 138 35.37 -82.34 27.82
CA HIS A 138 35.05 -83.56 28.56
C HIS A 138 33.80 -84.25 27.99
N PRO A 139 33.92 -85.01 26.88
CA PRO A 139 32.94 -86.05 26.58
C PRO A 139 33.09 -87.15 27.65
N ASN A 140 32.00 -87.47 28.35
CA ASN A 140 31.96 -88.61 29.26
C ASN A 140 32.45 -89.88 28.54
N GLY A 141 33.52 -90.47 29.10
CA GLY A 141 34.27 -91.62 28.59
C GLY A 141 35.69 -91.55 29.09
#